data_AF-A0A0R0B4R3-F1
#
_entry.id   AF-A0A0R0B4R3-F1
#
_cell.length_a   1.000
_cell.length_b   1.000
_cell.length_c   1.000
_cell.angle_alpha   90.00
_cell.angle_beta   90.00
_cell.angle_gamma   90.00
#
_symmetry.space_group_name_H-M   'P 1'
#
loop_
_entity.id
_entity.type
_entity.pdbx_description
1 polymer ?
#
loop_
_entity_poly.entity_id
_entity_poly.type
_entity_poly.pdbx_seq_one_letter_code
_entity_poly.pdbx_strand_id
1 'polypeptide(L)'
;MSRPSSSKQIEIVSFEDVEADRDGFFTVPSLCSLHGFLAEDARFLADHYVLSRSGEWMVRLDQDVNLFAAKVDFVSEVLARLGGLTDVMARMIEDFDPGTGDPVGLNGFLLEVTKGLRS
;
A
#
# COMPACT_ATOMS: atom_id res chain seq x y z
N MET A 1 -5.05 -20.32 16.24
CA MET A 1 -5.69 -19.27 17.06
C MET A 1 -7.12 -19.09 16.56
N SER A 2 -8.11 -18.92 17.45
CA SER A 2 -9.53 -18.84 17.08
C SER A 2 -9.84 -17.52 16.35
N ARG A 3 -10.33 -17.58 15.10
CA ARG A 3 -10.71 -16.39 14.32
C ARG A 3 -11.85 -15.62 15.02
N PRO A 4 -11.73 -14.30 15.26
CA PRO A 4 -12.80 -13.51 15.88
C PRO A 4 -14.08 -13.50 15.03
N SER A 5 -15.26 -13.49 15.66
CA SER A 5 -16.54 -13.74 14.98
C SER A 5 -17.24 -12.51 14.38
N SER A 6 -16.63 -11.33 14.40
CA SER A 6 -17.27 -10.08 13.94
C SER A 6 -17.59 -10.09 12.44
N SER A 7 -18.85 -9.82 12.07
CA SER A 7 -19.31 -9.65 10.68
C SER A 7 -18.81 -8.39 9.99
N LYS A 8 -18.02 -7.55 10.69
CA LYS A 8 -17.46 -6.29 10.19
C LYS A 8 -15.96 -6.37 9.88
N GLN A 9 -15.46 -7.55 9.53
CA GLN A 9 -14.03 -7.74 9.22
C GLN A 9 -13.83 -7.96 7.72
N ILE A 10 -12.73 -7.41 7.22
CA ILE A 10 -12.18 -7.64 5.89
C ILE A 10 -10.84 -8.37 6.01
N GLU A 11 -10.43 -9.02 4.93
CA GLU A 11 -9.11 -9.62 4.79
C GLU A 11 -8.32 -8.82 3.74
N ILE A 12 -7.08 -8.47 4.07
CA ILE A 12 -6.15 -7.79 3.17
C ILE A 12 -4.95 -8.70 2.96
N VAL A 13 -4.60 -8.96 1.70
CA VAL A 13 -3.49 -9.85 1.33
C VAL A 13 -2.76 -9.26 0.13
N SER A 14 -1.43 -9.29 0.12
CA SER A 14 -0.65 -8.93 -1.08
C SER A 14 -0.48 -10.14 -2.00
N PHE A 15 -0.05 -9.91 -3.24
CA PHE A 15 0.29 -11.02 -4.13
C PHE A 15 1.42 -11.89 -3.54
N GLU A 16 2.44 -11.26 -2.94
CA GLU A 16 3.56 -11.96 -2.30
C GLU A 16 3.11 -12.80 -1.10
N ASP A 17 2.12 -12.34 -0.34
CA ASP A 17 1.54 -13.12 0.74
C ASP A 17 0.85 -14.39 0.20
N VAL A 18 0.13 -14.29 -0.92
CA VAL A 18 -0.49 -15.45 -1.58
C VAL A 18 0.57 -16.41 -2.11
N GLU A 19 1.61 -15.92 -2.79
CA GLU A 19 2.69 -16.76 -3.31
C GLU A 19 3.46 -17.48 -2.18
N ALA A 20 3.61 -16.82 -1.04
CA ALA A 20 4.31 -17.36 0.12
C ALA A 20 3.41 -18.20 1.06
N ASP A 21 2.15 -18.47 0.68
CA ASP A 21 1.15 -19.18 1.49
C ASP A 21 1.01 -18.60 2.92
N ARG A 22 1.01 -17.26 3.01
CA ARG A 22 0.84 -16.53 4.27
C ARG A 22 -0.63 -16.28 4.55
N ASP A 23 -0.98 -16.29 5.84
CA ASP A 23 -2.30 -15.87 6.29
C ASP A 23 -2.56 -14.39 5.93
N GLY A 24 -3.78 -14.09 5.48
CA GLY A 24 -4.22 -12.72 5.23
C GLY A 24 -4.34 -11.89 6.51
N PHE A 25 -4.25 -10.57 6.38
CA PHE A 25 -4.42 -9.62 7.47
C PHE A 25 -5.91 -9.33 7.71
N PHE A 26 -6.43 -9.79 8.84
CA PHE A 26 -7.83 -9.60 9.21
C PHE A 26 -8.03 -8.34 10.05
N THR A 27 -8.92 -7.46 9.60
CA THR A 27 -9.15 -6.20 10.32
C THR A 27 -10.54 -5.62 10.11
N VAL A 28 -10.91 -4.66 10.95
CA VAL A 28 -12.09 -3.81 10.69
C VAL A 28 -11.77 -2.82 9.56
N PRO A 29 -12.70 -2.58 8.61
CA PRO A 29 -12.47 -1.62 7.54
C PRO A 29 -12.34 -0.21 8.11
N SER A 30 -11.10 0.26 8.21
CA SER A 30 -10.75 1.61 8.65
C SER A 30 -9.43 2.03 8.02
N LEU A 31 -9.25 3.35 7.84
CA LEU A 31 -7.99 3.88 7.30
C LEU A 31 -6.80 3.57 8.22
N CYS A 32 -6.99 3.59 9.55
CA CYS A 32 -5.93 3.24 10.49
C CYS A 32 -5.48 1.78 10.35
N SER A 33 -6.42 0.86 10.12
CA SER A 33 -6.12 -0.54 9.91
C SER A 33 -5.33 -0.77 8.61
N LEU A 34 -5.74 -0.07 7.54
CA LEU A 34 -5.03 -0.11 6.26
C LEU A 34 -3.61 0.44 6.40
N HIS A 35 -3.43 1.56 7.10
CA HIS A 35 -2.12 2.13 7.37
C HIS A 35 -1.23 1.16 8.17
N GLY A 36 -1.77 0.50 9.19
CA GLY A 36 -1.01 -0.49 9.97
C GLY A 36 -0.47 -1.62 9.10
N PHE A 37 -1.33 -2.16 8.22
CA PHE A 37 -0.95 -3.19 7.26
C PHE A 37 0.10 -2.69 6.24
N LEU A 38 -0.14 -1.54 5.61
CA LEU A 38 0.76 -0.98 4.59
C LEU A 38 2.14 -0.60 5.15
N ALA A 39 2.21 -0.22 6.43
CA ALA A 39 3.44 0.13 7.10
C ALA A 39 4.34 -1.07 7.44
N GLU A 40 3.87 -2.31 7.27
CA GLU A 40 4.68 -3.50 7.52
C GLU A 40 5.53 -3.83 6.29
N ASP A 41 6.83 -4.07 6.54
CA ASP A 41 7.83 -4.39 5.52
C ASP A 41 7.79 -3.43 4.32
N ALA A 42 7.67 -3.98 3.11
CA ALA A 42 7.54 -3.25 1.86
C ALA A 42 6.14 -3.36 1.26
N ARG A 43 5.12 -3.71 2.05
CA ARG A 43 3.75 -3.91 1.58
C ARG A 43 3.22 -2.66 0.88
N PHE A 44 3.54 -1.47 1.37
CA PHE A 44 3.19 -0.21 0.69
C PHE A 44 3.57 -0.13 -0.80
N LEU A 45 4.59 -0.87 -1.24
CA LEU A 45 5.08 -0.90 -2.61
C LEU A 45 4.41 -1.97 -3.47
N ALA A 46 3.44 -2.71 -2.94
CA ALA A 46 2.80 -3.83 -3.61
C ALA A 46 1.31 -3.55 -3.88
N ASP A 47 0.79 -4.32 -4.83
CA ASP A 47 -0.63 -4.45 -5.04
C ASP A 47 -1.27 -5.32 -3.97
N HIS A 48 -2.50 -4.98 -3.62
CA HIS A 48 -3.24 -5.69 -2.59
C HIS A 48 -4.61 -6.15 -3.07
N TYR A 49 -5.11 -7.18 -2.42
CA TYR A 49 -6.47 -7.64 -2.55
C TYR A 49 -7.18 -7.45 -1.23
N VAL A 50 -8.32 -6.78 -1.28
CA VAL A 50 -9.26 -6.68 -0.16
C VAL A 50 -10.42 -7.61 -0.45
N LEU A 51 -10.60 -8.59 0.43
CA LEU A 51 -11.65 -9.59 0.33
C LEU A 51 -12.73 -9.32 1.37
N SER A 52 -13.97 -9.56 0.96
CA SER A 52 -15.04 -9.78 1.91
C SER A 52 -14.75 -11.05 2.70
N ARG A 53 -15.12 -11.06 3.99
CA ARG A 53 -14.97 -12.27 4.81
C ARG A 53 -15.72 -13.48 4.26
N SER A 54 -16.83 -13.25 3.57
CA SER A 54 -17.63 -14.29 2.92
C SER A 54 -17.04 -14.78 1.59
N GLY A 55 -16.00 -14.11 1.07
CA GLY A 55 -15.45 -14.36 -0.26
C GLY A 55 -16.40 -13.95 -1.40
N GLU A 56 -17.50 -13.25 -1.08
CA GLU A 56 -18.51 -12.84 -2.05
C GLU A 56 -18.02 -11.73 -2.98
N TRP A 57 -17.06 -10.92 -2.52
CA TRP A 57 -16.43 -9.90 -3.34
C TRP A 57 -14.94 -9.75 -3.02
N MET A 58 -14.21 -9.31 -4.04
CA MET A 58 -12.78 -9.00 -3.98
C MET A 58 -12.54 -7.69 -4.73
N VAL A 59 -11.69 -6.83 -4.17
CA VAL A 59 -11.22 -5.60 -4.79
C VAL A 59 -9.70 -5.66 -4.87
N ARG A 60 -9.13 -5.42 -6.06
CA ARG A 60 -7.69 -5.16 -6.19
C ARG A 60 -7.45 -3.68 -5.91
N LEU A 61 -6.60 -3.39 -4.94
CA LEU A 61 -6.04 -2.07 -4.68
C LEU A 61 -4.68 -2.01 -5.36
N ASP A 62 -4.65 -1.26 -6.44
CA ASP A 62 -3.41 -0.86 -7.10
C ASP A 62 -2.54 -0.07 -6.09
N GLN A 63 -1.24 -0.30 -6.13
CA GLN A 63 -0.26 0.45 -5.35
C GLN A 63 -0.41 1.96 -5.52
N ASP A 64 -0.84 2.46 -6.69
CA ASP A 64 -1.11 3.89 -6.90
C ASP A 64 -2.31 4.38 -6.08
N VAL A 65 -3.34 3.55 -5.94
CA VAL A 65 -4.50 3.85 -5.10
C VAL A 65 -4.08 3.94 -3.63
N ASN A 66 -3.10 3.13 -3.21
CA ASN A 66 -2.55 3.20 -1.85
C ASN A 66 -1.83 4.53 -1.60
N LEU A 67 -1.15 5.07 -2.61
CA LEU A 67 -0.54 6.42 -2.56
C LEU A 67 -1.59 7.53 -2.42
N PHE A 68 -2.71 7.43 -3.15
CA PHE A 68 -3.79 8.44 -3.09
C PHE A 68 -4.66 8.36 -1.84
N ALA A 69 -4.91 7.16 -1.33
CA ALA A 69 -5.75 6.94 -0.15
C ALA A 69 -5.02 7.29 1.16
N ALA A 70 -3.68 7.31 1.13
CA ALA A 70 -2.84 7.57 2.28
C ALA A 70 -2.75 9.06 2.65
N LYS A 71 -2.58 9.34 3.94
CA LYS A 71 -2.27 10.70 4.42
C LYS A 71 -0.83 11.06 4.10
N VAL A 72 -0.55 12.33 3.76
CA VAL A 72 0.81 12.82 3.47
C VAL A 72 1.81 12.46 4.58
N ASP A 73 1.44 12.63 5.85
CA ASP A 73 2.31 12.28 6.98
C ASP A 73 2.62 10.78 7.04
N PHE A 74 1.64 9.93 6.70
CA PHE A 74 1.84 8.49 6.64
C PHE A 74 2.74 8.09 5.47
N VAL A 75 2.49 8.63 4.27
CA VAL A 75 3.36 8.41 3.11
C VAL A 75 4.79 8.82 3.45
N SER A 76 4.96 9.97 4.08
CA SER A 76 6.26 10.47 4.50
C SER A 76 7.00 9.53 5.44
N GLU A 77 6.31 9.02 6.46
CA GLU A 77 6.86 8.05 7.41
C GLU A 77 7.30 6.75 6.72
N VAL A 78 6.44 6.20 5.86
CA VAL A 78 6.71 4.95 5.15
C VAL A 78 7.90 5.11 4.19
N LEU A 79 7.95 6.21 3.42
CA LEU A 79 9.07 6.48 2.54
C LEU A 79 10.39 6.60 3.31
N ALA A 80 10.40 7.30 4.45
CA ALA A 80 11.58 7.41 5.30
C ALA A 80 12.07 6.03 5.78
N ARG A 81 11.14 5.13 6.14
CA ARG A 81 11.46 3.76 6.55
C ARG A 81 11.99 2.89 5.41
N LEU A 82 11.60 3.18 4.17
CA LEU A 82 11.98 2.42 2.98
C LEU A 82 13.25 2.94 2.28
N GLY A 83 14.03 3.81 2.95
CA GLY A 83 15.28 4.37 2.40
C GLY A 83 15.11 5.74 1.74
N GLY A 84 13.92 6.34 1.82
CA GLY A 84 13.57 7.62 1.23
C GLY A 84 12.98 7.50 -0.17
N LEU A 85 12.60 8.64 -0.74
CA LEU A 85 11.91 8.70 -2.03
C LEU A 85 12.72 8.05 -3.17
N THR A 86 14.02 8.30 -3.23
CA THR A 86 14.89 7.79 -4.31
C THR A 86 14.89 6.26 -4.35
N ASP A 87 15.04 5.63 -3.17
CA ASP A 87 15.09 4.17 -3.05
C ASP A 87 13.74 3.55 -3.39
N VAL A 88 12.66 4.20 -2.97
CA VAL A 88 11.30 3.79 -3.29
C VAL A 88 11.05 3.87 -4.80
N MET A 89 11.35 5.00 -5.44
CA MET A 89 11.21 5.14 -6.89
C MET A 89 12.05 4.12 -7.68
N ALA A 90 13.26 3.79 -7.20
CA ALA A 90 14.11 2.79 -7.84
C ALA A 90 13.52 1.37 -7.74
N ARG A 91 12.83 1.06 -6.64
CA ARG A 91 12.19 -0.24 -6.41
C ARG A 91 10.87 -0.39 -7.17
N MET A 92 10.27 0.72 -7.56
CA MET A 92 8.99 0.75 -8.28
C MET A 92 9.20 1.13 -9.76
N ILE A 93 10.40 0.95 -10.31
CA ILE A 93 10.76 1.42 -11.65
C ILE A 93 9.94 0.76 -12.78
N GLU A 94 9.32 -0.40 -12.51
CA GLU A 94 8.41 -1.05 -13.45
C GLU A 94 7.01 -0.42 -13.45
N ASP A 95 6.59 0.17 -12.32
CA ASP A 95 5.32 0.86 -12.14
C ASP A 95 5.44 2.38 -12.38
N PHE A 96 6.64 2.94 -12.19
CA PHE A 96 6.99 4.32 -12.49
C PHE A 96 7.84 4.37 -13.75
N ASP A 97 7.29 4.79 -14.89
CA ASP A 97 8.14 5.24 -16.01
C ASP A 97 8.88 6.51 -15.55
N PRO A 98 10.22 6.47 -15.37
CA PRO A 98 10.98 7.66 -14.97
C PRO A 98 11.16 8.64 -16.14
N GLY A 99 10.63 8.33 -17.32
CA GLY A 99 10.71 9.12 -18.53
C GLY A 99 9.70 10.28 -18.62
N THR A 100 9.83 11.08 -19.67
CA THR A 100 8.97 12.23 -20.01
C THR A 100 7.48 11.89 -20.22
N GLY A 101 7.10 10.62 -20.11
CA GLY A 101 5.71 10.18 -20.06
C GLY A 101 5.34 9.84 -18.63
N ASP A 102 4.96 10.84 -17.83
CA ASP A 102 4.20 10.65 -16.59
C ASP A 102 2.71 10.86 -16.93
N PRO A 103 2.05 9.94 -17.67
CA PRO A 103 0.69 10.16 -18.16
C PRO A 103 -0.34 10.27 -17.03
N VAL A 104 0.00 9.78 -15.84
CA VAL A 104 -0.86 9.76 -14.65
C VAL A 104 -0.45 10.80 -13.59
N GLY A 105 0.71 11.45 -13.73
CA GLY A 105 1.17 12.52 -12.84
C GLY A 105 1.73 12.05 -11.48
N LEU A 106 1.98 10.75 -11.33
CA LEU A 106 2.27 10.13 -10.03
C LEU A 106 3.68 10.48 -9.53
N ASN A 107 4.66 10.56 -10.44
CA ASN A 107 6.00 11.01 -10.09
C ASN A 107 5.97 12.48 -9.62
N GLY A 108 5.23 13.33 -10.33
CA GLY A 108 4.98 14.72 -9.91
C GLY A 108 4.32 14.82 -8.53
N PHE A 109 3.28 14.02 -8.29
CA PHE A 109 2.60 13.96 -6.99
C PHE A 109 3.53 13.51 -5.87
N LEU A 110 4.28 12.41 -6.05
CA LEU A 110 5.25 11.95 -5.08
C LEU A 110 6.29 13.02 -4.77
N LEU A 111 6.87 13.67 -5.79
CA LEU A 111 7.81 14.77 -5.61
C LEU A 111 7.21 15.95 -4.83
N GLU A 112 5.92 16.24 -5.03
CA GLU A 112 5.21 17.29 -4.31
C GLU A 112 4.99 16.93 -2.83
N VAL A 113 4.38 15.77 -2.55
CA VAL A 113 4.07 15.36 -1.18
C VAL A 113 5.32 15.04 -0.36
N THR A 114 6.44 14.73 -1.03
CA THR A 114 7.74 14.48 -0.38
C THR A 114 8.71 15.65 -0.46
N LYS A 115 8.30 16.79 -1.04
CA LYS A 115 9.17 17.97 -1.19
C LYS A 115 9.75 18.45 0.15
N GLY A 116 9.01 18.26 1.23
CA GLY A 116 9.43 18.58 2.60
C GLY A 116 10.29 17.52 3.29
N LEU A 117 10.49 16.35 2.69
CA LEU A 117 11.32 15.25 3.23
C LEU A 117 12.76 15.29 2.71
N ARG A 118 13.06 16.23 1.81
CA ARG A 118 14.43 16.57 1.40
C ARG A 118 15.04 17.51 2.44
N SER A 119 15.30 17.01 3.64
CA SER A 119 16.12 17.69 4.67
C SER A 119 16.88 16.67 5.49
#